data_AF-A0ABD5W0V5-F1
#
_entry.id   AF-A0ABD5W0V5-F1
#
_cell.length_a   1.000
_cell.length_b   1.000
_cell.length_c   1.000
_cell.angle_alpha   90.00
_cell.angle_beta   90.00
_cell.angle_gamma   90.00
#
_symmetry.space_group_name_H-M   'P 1'
#
loop_
_entity.id
_entity.type
_entity.pdbx_description
1 polymer ?
#
loop_
_entity_poly.entity_id
_entity_poly.type
_entity_poly.pdbx_seq_one_letter_code
_entity_poly.pdbx_strand_id
1 'polypeptide(L)' 'MPAFDTYTCNECGTAFKAMAGANAAESGYCSPVCERAGKER' A
#
# COMPACT_ATOMS: atom_id res chain seq x y z
N MET A 1 10.32 -18.58 0.73
CA MET A 1 10.50 -17.17 1.18
C MET A 1 9.23 -16.43 0.79
N PRO A 2 8.61 -15.63 1.67
CA PRO A 2 7.48 -14.80 1.26
C PRO A 2 7.97 -13.82 0.20
N ALA A 3 7.35 -13.87 -0.99
CA ALA A 3 7.67 -12.96 -2.08
C ALA A 3 7.06 -11.60 -1.73
N PHE A 4 7.91 -10.63 -1.38
CA PHE A 4 7.49 -9.25 -1.30
C PHE A 4 7.43 -8.70 -2.72
N ASP A 5 6.24 -8.28 -3.13
CA ASP A 5 6.03 -7.61 -4.41
C ASP A 5 6.07 -6.07 -4.22
N THR A 6 6.24 -5.34 -5.30
CA THR A 6 6.37 -3.87 -5.26
C THR A 6 5.09 -3.24 -5.76
N TYR A 7 4.42 -2.51 -4.87
CA TYR A 7 3.17 -1.83 -5.12
C TYR A 7 3.37 -0.32 -5.11
N THR A 8 2.53 0.41 -5.82
CA THR A 8 2.53 1.89 -5.82
C THR A 8 1.44 2.40 -4.89
N CYS A 9 1.76 3.32 -4.00
CA CYS A 9 0.78 3.94 -3.12
C CYS A 9 -0.16 4.85 -3.92
N ASN A 10 -1.47 4.65 -3.77
CA ASN A 10 -2.49 5.44 -4.48
C ASN A 10 -2.63 6.88 -3.97
N GLU A 11 -2.13 7.19 -2.77
CA GLU A 11 -2.17 8.53 -2.20
C GLU A 11 -0.91 9.34 -2.55
N CYS A 12 0.26 8.84 -2.14
CA CYS A 12 1.51 9.59 -2.27
C CYS A 12 2.37 9.18 -3.49
N GLY A 13 1.94 8.20 -4.29
CA GLY A 13 2.66 7.73 -5.49
C GLY A 13 3.97 6.98 -5.21
N THR A 14 4.31 6.74 -3.94
CA THR A 14 5.57 6.08 -3.56
C THR A 14 5.47 4.57 -3.77
N ALA A 15 6.52 3.97 -4.32
CA ALA A 15 6.65 2.52 -4.42
C ALA A 15 7.01 1.92 -3.05
N PHE A 16 6.29 0.89 -2.63
CA PHE A 16 6.51 0.18 -1.38
C PHE A 16 6.46 -1.34 -1.58
N LYS A 17 7.17 -2.08 -0.73
CA LYS A 17 7.18 -3.54 -0.76
C LYS A 17 6.16 -4.10 0.22
N ALA A 18 5.31 -4.99 -0.24
CA ALA A 18 4.35 -5.69 0.60
C ALA A 18 4.23 -7.16 0.20
N MET A 19 3.75 -8.00 1.11
CA MET A 19 3.42 -9.39 0.77
C MET A 19 2.11 -9.40 -0.01
N ALA A 20 2.02 -10.26 -1.02
CA ALA A 20 0.75 -10.51 -1.72
C ALA A 20 -0.31 -10.97 -0.70
N GLY A 21 -1.45 -10.29 -0.66
CA GLY A 21 -2.53 -10.53 0.31
C GLY A 21 -2.36 -9.83 1.67
N ALA A 22 -1.33 -9.00 1.86
CA ALA A 22 -1.27 -8.11 3.02
C ALA A 22 -2.24 -6.92 2.82
N ASN A 23 -2.80 -6.40 3.91
CA ASN A 23 -3.71 -5.24 3.88
C ASN A 23 -3.13 -4.06 3.07
N ALA A 24 -1.83 -3.80 3.15
CA ALA A 24 -1.17 -2.75 2.39
C ALA A 24 -1.19 -3.00 0.87
N ALA A 25 -1.00 -4.26 0.44
CA ALA A 25 -1.08 -4.65 -0.97
C ALA A 25 -2.53 -4.62 -1.48
N GLU A 26 -3.50 -5.05 -0.67
CA GLU A 26 -4.92 -5.05 -1.04
C GLU A 26 -5.53 -3.65 -1.07
N SER A 27 -5.15 -2.79 -0.12
CA SER A 27 -5.63 -1.41 -0.07
C SER A 27 -4.86 -0.48 -1.00
N GLY A 28 -3.64 -0.85 -1.40
CA GLY A 28 -2.80 -0.03 -2.27
C GLY A 28 -2.23 1.22 -1.58
N TYR A 29 -2.07 1.17 -0.25
CA TYR A 29 -1.54 2.27 0.54
C TYR A 29 -0.32 1.83 1.33
N CYS A 30 0.74 2.63 1.28
CA CYS A 30 2.02 2.31 1.94
C CYS A 30 1.98 2.48 3.47
N SER A 31 1.00 3.21 3.99
CA SER A 31 0.87 3.48 5.42
C SER A 31 -0.60 3.75 5.82
N PRO A 32 -0.94 3.59 7.11
CA PRO A 32 -2.29 3.93 7.62
C PRO A 32 -2.66 5.39 7.40
N VAL A 33 -1.67 6.29 7.37
CA VAL A 33 -1.87 7.72 7.11
C VAL A 33 -2.33 7.94 5.68
N CYS A 34 -1.63 7.35 4.70
CA CYS A 34 -2.00 7.39 3.29
C CYS A 34 -3.37 6.75 3.04
N GLU A 35 -3.65 5.64 3.73
CA GLU A 35 -4.95 4.97 3.63
C GLU A 35 -6.09 5.87 4.13
N ARG A 36 -5.91 6.53 5.27
CA ARG A 36 -6.92 7.47 5.79
C ARG A 36 -7.09 8.66 4.86
N ALA A 37 -6.00 9.31 4.47
CA ALA A 37 -6.02 10.45 3.56
C ALA A 37 -6.64 10.11 2.19
N GLY A 38 -6.41 8.90 1.68
CA GLY A 38 -7.01 8.41 0.43
C GLY A 38 -8.49 8.07 0.55
N LYS A 39 -8.94 7.56 1.70
CA LYS A 39 -10.36 7.21 1.97
C LYS A 39 -11.23 8.39 2.41
N GLU A 40 -10.63 9.47 2.90
CA GLU A 40 -11.32 10.70 3.32
C GLU A 40 -11.57 11.69 2.15
N ARG A 41 -11.23 11.34 0.90
CA ARG A 41 -11.46 12.16 -0.31
C ARG A 41 -12.76 11.85 -1.05
#